data_AF-A0A961MK20-F1
#
_entry.id   AF-A0A961MK20-F1
#
_cell.length_a   1.000
_cell.length_b   1.000
_cell.length_c   1.000
_cell.angle_alpha   90.00
_cell.angle_beta   90.00
_cell.angle_gamma   90.00
#
_symmetry.space_group_name_H-M   'P 1'
#
loop_
_entity.id
_entity.type
_entity.pdbx_description
1 polymer ?
#
loop_
_entity_poly.entity_id
_entity_poly.type
_entity_poly.pdbx_seq_one_letter_code
_entity_poly.pdbx_strand_id
1 'polypeptide(L)'
;MTLGFNRRHMLTLLALGGAAALAGCGGGQWQTEYQPAGPSARDWSLAGVDVTVPANLTVSEDNSVYVPKADIVWQAEAAGDRRAQVSRILQEGIAAGARGLKGPRRVRFRVTLETFHALNIKSRKSAPKGTGV
;
A
#
# COMPACT_ATOMS: atom_id res chain seq x y z
N MET A 1 18.54 40.72 45.00
CA MET A 1 17.59 39.60 45.09
C MET A 1 18.08 38.48 44.18
N THR A 2 18.82 37.51 44.72
CA THR A 2 19.35 36.36 43.97
C THR A 2 18.54 35.12 44.35
N LEU A 3 17.73 34.60 43.42
CA LEU A 3 17.01 33.34 43.62
C LEU A 3 18.03 32.20 43.75
N GLY A 4 18.12 31.57 44.92
CA GLY A 4 18.94 30.39 45.16
C GLY A 4 18.30 29.16 44.51
N PHE A 5 18.83 28.72 43.38
CA PHE A 5 18.38 27.51 42.70
C PHE A 5 18.95 26.28 43.44
N ASN A 6 18.10 25.56 44.17
CA ASN A 6 18.51 24.43 45.00
C ASN A 6 18.80 23.20 44.13
N ARG A 7 20.00 22.59 44.26
CA ARG A 7 20.45 21.41 43.49
C ARG A 7 19.45 20.24 43.55
N ARG A 8 18.70 20.13 44.64
CA ARG A 8 17.64 19.12 44.81
C ARG A 8 16.46 19.36 43.86
N HIS A 9 16.04 20.60 43.65
CA HIS A 9 14.98 20.95 42.68
C HIS A 9 15.45 20.82 41.23
N MET A 10 16.74 21.09 40.96
CA MET A 10 17.34 20.89 39.63
C MET A 10 17.35 19.41 39.22
N LEU A 11 17.66 18.50 40.16
CA LEU A 11 17.64 17.05 39.92
C LEU A 11 16.22 16.51 39.72
N THR A 12 15.24 16.98 40.49
CA THR A 12 13.83 16.56 40.30
C THR A 12 13.26 17.05 38.97
N LEU A 13 13.59 18.29 38.55
CA LEU A 13 13.17 18.83 37.25
C LEU A 13 13.82 18.06 36.07
N LEU A 14 15.08 17.64 36.21
CA LEU A 14 15.77 16.85 35.18
C LEU A 14 15.16 15.44 35.04
N ALA A 15 14.79 14.81 36.16
CA ALA A 15 14.17 13.48 36.15
C ALA A 15 12.76 13.49 35.54
N LEU A 16 11.97 14.52 35.83
CA LEU A 16 10.62 14.67 35.26
C LEU A 16 10.66 15.03 33.76
N GLY A 17 11.65 15.84 33.34
CA GLY A 17 11.89 16.13 31.92
C GLY A 17 12.37 14.92 31.11
N GLY A 18 13.17 14.03 31.72
CA GLY A 18 13.67 12.82 31.07
C GLY A 18 12.59 11.77 30.77
N ALA A 19 11.58 11.63 31.64
CA ALA A 19 10.48 10.68 31.43
C ALA A 19 9.56 11.06 30.26
N ALA A 20 9.37 12.37 30.00
CA ALA A 20 8.55 12.84 28.88
C ALA A 20 9.21 12.62 27.51
N ALA A 21 10.54 12.51 27.45
CA ALA A 21 11.28 12.34 26.20
C ALA A 21 11.16 10.93 25.58
N LEU A 22 10.70 9.93 26.33
CA LEU A 22 10.59 8.53 25.87
C LEU A 22 9.21 8.17 25.28
N ALA A 23 8.22 9.06 25.33
CA ALA A 23 6.85 8.80 24.87
C ALA A 23 6.65 8.97 23.34
N GLY A 24 7.72 9.17 22.56
CA GLY A 24 7.63 9.56 21.14
C GLY A 24 7.40 8.44 20.11
N CYS A 25 7.49 7.17 20.50
CA CYS A 25 7.39 6.05 19.56
C CYS A 25 5.99 5.43 19.55
N GLY A 26 5.10 5.92 18.68
CA GLY A 26 3.82 5.22 18.45
C GLY A 26 2.70 5.99 17.73
N GLY A 27 2.85 7.29 17.48
CA GLY A 27 1.76 8.16 17.02
C GLY A 27 1.46 8.20 15.52
N GLY A 28 2.09 7.35 14.69
CA GLY A 28 1.78 7.31 13.26
C GLY A 28 0.46 6.59 13.03
N GLN A 29 -0.64 7.32 12.85
CA GLN A 29 -1.85 6.72 12.27
C GLN A 29 -1.55 6.41 10.80
N TRP A 30 -1.13 5.17 10.53
CA TRP A 30 -1.12 4.64 9.16
C TRP A 30 -2.56 4.59 8.67
N GLN A 31 -2.96 5.62 7.93
CA GLN A 31 -4.24 5.66 7.24
C GLN A 31 -3.96 5.64 5.75
N THR A 32 -4.58 4.70 5.06
CA THR A 32 -4.70 4.78 3.61
C THR A 32 -5.77 5.83 3.34
N GLU A 33 -5.36 7.04 2.97
CA GLU A 33 -6.30 8.05 2.51
C GLU A 33 -6.73 7.68 1.10
N TYR A 34 -8.01 7.36 0.94
CA TYR A 34 -8.66 7.20 -0.36
C TYR A 34 -9.72 8.26 -0.48
N GLN A 35 -9.72 8.97 -1.61
CA GLN A 35 -10.83 9.84 -1.95
C GLN A 35 -12.04 8.97 -2.28
N PRO A 36 -13.13 9.00 -1.50
CA PRO A 36 -14.29 8.18 -1.77
C PRO A 36 -14.89 8.58 -3.12
N ALA A 37 -15.37 7.57 -3.86
CA ALA A 37 -16.15 7.84 -5.05
C ALA A 37 -17.38 8.69 -4.68
N GLY A 38 -17.74 9.63 -5.55
CA GLY A 38 -18.86 10.55 -5.30
C GLY A 38 -20.19 9.83 -5.07
N PRO A 39 -21.23 10.53 -4.59
CA PRO A 39 -22.51 9.93 -4.19
C PRO A 39 -23.15 9.02 -5.25
N SER A 40 -22.93 9.33 -6.53
CA SER A 40 -23.44 8.56 -7.67
C SER A 40 -22.87 7.14 -7.79
N ALA A 41 -21.74 6.83 -7.14
CA ALA A 41 -21.13 5.50 -7.18
C ALA A 41 -22.01 4.42 -6.52
N ARG A 42 -22.88 4.82 -5.59
CA ARG A 42 -23.87 3.91 -4.97
C ARG A 42 -24.92 3.41 -5.95
N ASP A 43 -25.19 4.18 -7.01
CA ASP A 43 -26.18 3.82 -8.03
C ASP A 43 -25.60 2.92 -9.12
N TRP A 44 -24.33 2.54 -9.03
CA TRP A 44 -23.67 1.78 -10.08
C TRP A 44 -23.98 0.28 -10.01
N SER A 45 -24.02 -0.35 -11.18
CA SER A 45 -23.83 -1.78 -11.38
C SER A 45 -22.75 -2.01 -12.43
N LEU A 46 -21.90 -2.99 -12.20
CA LEU A 46 -20.77 -3.26 -13.09
C LEU A 46 -21.25 -3.88 -14.40
N ALA A 47 -20.93 -3.24 -15.51
CA ALA A 47 -21.17 -3.74 -16.86
C ALA A 47 -19.93 -4.36 -17.51
N GLY A 48 -18.73 -4.02 -17.03
CA GLY A 48 -17.46 -4.53 -17.55
C GLY A 48 -16.24 -3.81 -16.97
N VAL A 49 -15.08 -4.43 -17.10
CA VAL A 49 -13.78 -3.89 -16.69
C VAL A 49 -12.83 -4.02 -17.88
N ASP A 50 -12.29 -2.88 -18.32
CA ASP A 50 -11.35 -2.76 -19.42
C ASP A 50 -10.00 -2.31 -18.84
N VAL A 51 -9.02 -3.22 -18.81
CA VAL A 51 -7.69 -2.93 -18.27
C VAL A 51 -6.71 -2.66 -19.41
N THR A 52 -5.95 -1.59 -19.30
CA THR A 52 -4.84 -1.24 -20.20
C THR A 52 -3.54 -1.29 -19.41
N VAL A 53 -2.59 -2.10 -19.87
CA VAL A 53 -1.20 -2.10 -19.37
C VAL A 53 -0.33 -1.42 -20.41
N PRO A 54 0.11 -0.17 -20.20
CA PRO A 54 0.90 0.55 -21.18
C PRO A 54 2.21 -0.17 -21.51
N ALA A 55 2.57 -0.19 -22.79
CA ALA A 55 3.77 -0.91 -23.27
C ALA A 55 5.08 -0.28 -22.77
N ASN A 56 5.06 1.01 -22.41
CA ASN A 56 6.21 1.75 -21.91
C ASN A 56 6.56 1.44 -20.44
N LEU A 57 5.70 0.74 -19.69
CA LEU A 57 6.01 0.36 -18.31
C LEU A 57 7.14 -0.68 -18.30
N THR A 58 8.17 -0.49 -17.51
CA THR A 58 9.27 -1.47 -17.38
C THR A 58 8.83 -2.72 -16.61
N VAL A 59 9.34 -3.89 -16.98
CA VAL A 59 9.06 -5.18 -16.30
C VAL A 59 10.38 -5.72 -15.76
N SER A 60 10.40 -6.17 -14.51
CA SER A 60 11.57 -6.81 -13.91
C SER A 60 11.22 -8.06 -13.11
N GLU A 61 12.02 -9.11 -13.35
CA GLU A 61 12.04 -10.33 -12.54
C GLU A 61 13.36 -10.45 -11.75
N ASP A 62 14.09 -9.34 -11.59
CA ASP A 62 15.35 -9.31 -10.84
C ASP A 62 15.12 -9.66 -9.36
N ASN A 63 15.85 -10.68 -8.91
CA ASN A 63 15.83 -11.21 -7.56
C ASN A 63 17.08 -10.82 -6.76
N SER A 64 17.90 -9.87 -7.23
CA SER A 64 19.10 -9.38 -6.53
C SER A 64 18.80 -8.29 -5.50
N VAL A 65 17.68 -7.58 -5.63
CA VAL A 65 17.25 -6.45 -4.77
C VAL A 65 15.98 -6.75 -4.00
N TYR A 66 15.74 -6.03 -2.89
CA TYR A 66 14.50 -6.15 -2.11
C TYR A 66 13.42 -5.13 -2.52
N VAL A 67 13.81 -4.07 -3.23
CA VAL A 67 12.96 -2.94 -3.60
C VAL A 67 12.70 -2.99 -5.11
N PRO A 68 11.45 -2.78 -5.58
CA PRO A 68 11.13 -2.68 -6.99
C PRO A 68 11.97 -1.60 -7.70
N LYS A 69 12.53 -1.93 -8.86
CA LYS A 69 13.29 -1.01 -9.73
C LYS A 69 12.72 -0.94 -11.16
N ALA A 70 11.47 -1.33 -11.30
CA ALA A 70 10.72 -1.31 -12.56
C ALA A 70 9.25 -1.09 -12.21
N ASP A 71 8.46 -0.65 -13.18
CA ASP A 71 7.03 -0.35 -12.98
C ASP A 71 6.20 -1.61 -12.69
N ILE A 72 6.63 -2.77 -13.19
CA ILE A 72 5.97 -4.07 -13.01
C ILE A 72 6.95 -5.09 -12.43
N VAL A 73 6.64 -5.61 -11.24
CA VAL A 73 7.34 -6.71 -10.58
C VAL A 73 6.32 -7.77 -10.17
N TRP A 74 6.30 -8.91 -10.87
CA TRP A 74 5.36 -10.01 -10.63
C TRP A 74 5.99 -11.37 -10.91
N GLN A 75 5.93 -12.28 -9.92
CA GLN A 75 6.49 -13.64 -10.01
C GLN A 75 5.69 -14.69 -9.21
N ALA A 76 4.43 -14.41 -8.81
CA ALA A 76 3.65 -15.39 -8.04
C ALA A 76 3.01 -16.48 -8.91
N GLU A 77 2.92 -16.26 -10.22
CA GLU A 77 2.47 -17.22 -11.20
C GLU A 77 3.64 -17.81 -11.98
N ALA A 78 3.39 -18.94 -12.65
CA ALA A 78 4.34 -19.54 -13.59
C ALA A 78 4.89 -18.51 -14.58
N ALA A 79 6.11 -18.74 -15.06
CA ALA A 79 6.74 -17.85 -16.02
C ALA A 79 5.87 -17.64 -17.26
N GLY A 80 5.79 -16.40 -17.73
CA GLY A 80 4.91 -15.99 -18.83
C GLY A 80 4.90 -14.48 -18.99
N ASP A 81 3.97 -13.96 -19.80
CA ASP A 81 3.82 -12.52 -20.01
C ASP A 81 3.30 -11.84 -18.73
N ARG A 82 4.20 -11.12 -18.05
CA ARG A 82 3.90 -10.41 -16.79
C ARG A 82 2.86 -9.32 -16.97
N ARG A 83 2.79 -8.67 -18.13
CA ARG A 83 1.76 -7.65 -18.41
C ARG A 83 0.38 -8.30 -18.53
N ALA A 84 0.28 -9.40 -19.27
CA ALA A 84 -0.96 -10.13 -19.42
C ALA A 84 -1.44 -10.68 -18.07
N GLN A 85 -0.53 -11.24 -17.27
CA GLN A 85 -0.85 -11.74 -15.92
C GLN A 85 -1.36 -10.62 -15.01
N VAL A 86 -0.66 -9.49 -14.93
CA VAL A 86 -1.09 -8.35 -14.12
C VAL A 86 -2.42 -7.76 -14.63
N SER A 87 -2.59 -7.64 -15.95
CA SER A 87 -3.85 -7.19 -16.54
C SER A 87 -5.03 -8.04 -16.07
N ARG A 88 -4.86 -9.37 -16.08
CA ARG A 88 -5.88 -10.31 -15.62
C ARG A 88 -6.15 -10.17 -14.12
N ILE A 89 -5.12 -10.01 -13.30
CA ILE A 89 -5.26 -9.81 -11.85
C ILE A 89 -6.08 -8.55 -11.54
N LEU A 90 -5.79 -7.43 -12.21
CA LEU A 90 -6.58 -6.20 -12.05
C LEU A 90 -8.03 -6.43 -12.48
N GLN A 91 -8.25 -7.06 -13.63
CA GLN A 91 -9.60 -7.31 -14.14
C GLN A 91 -10.42 -8.17 -13.17
N GLU A 92 -9.86 -9.29 -12.71
CA GLU A 92 -10.51 -10.22 -11.77
C GLU A 92 -10.75 -9.56 -10.41
N GLY A 93 -9.75 -8.87 -9.86
CA GLY A 93 -9.85 -8.21 -8.56
C GLY A 93 -10.89 -7.10 -8.53
N ILE A 94 -10.93 -6.26 -9.57
CA ILE A 94 -11.93 -5.19 -9.70
C ILE A 94 -13.32 -5.77 -9.90
N ALA A 95 -13.47 -6.79 -10.76
CA ALA A 95 -14.76 -7.45 -10.95
C ALA A 95 -15.26 -8.08 -9.64
N ALA A 96 -14.38 -8.69 -8.85
CA ALA A 96 -14.71 -9.25 -7.55
C ALA A 96 -15.14 -8.17 -6.53
N GLY A 97 -14.37 -7.08 -6.41
CA GLY A 97 -14.69 -5.97 -5.51
C GLY A 97 -15.99 -5.25 -5.87
N ALA A 98 -16.31 -5.19 -7.17
CA ALA A 98 -17.52 -4.56 -7.66
C ALA A 98 -18.80 -5.43 -7.54
N ARG A 99 -18.71 -6.69 -7.08
CA ARG A 99 -19.89 -7.57 -6.93
C ARG A 99 -21.00 -7.00 -6.04
N GLY A 100 -20.65 -6.10 -5.13
CA GLY A 100 -21.61 -5.40 -4.26
C GLY A 100 -22.38 -4.26 -4.94
N LEU A 101 -21.95 -3.81 -6.12
CA LEU A 101 -22.57 -2.71 -6.87
C LEU A 101 -23.83 -3.21 -7.58
N LYS A 102 -25.00 -2.88 -7.04
CA LYS A 102 -26.32 -3.35 -7.50
C LYS A 102 -27.27 -2.23 -7.92
N GLY A 103 -26.75 -1.02 -8.13
CA GLY A 103 -27.56 0.11 -8.49
C GLY A 103 -28.03 0.08 -9.96
N PRO A 104 -29.02 0.91 -10.31
CA PRO A 104 -29.66 0.88 -11.62
C PRO A 104 -28.76 1.37 -12.78
N ARG A 105 -27.66 2.06 -12.49
CA ARG A 105 -26.78 2.66 -13.49
C ARG A 105 -25.66 1.71 -13.89
N ARG A 106 -25.74 1.16 -15.10
CA ARG A 106 -24.67 0.32 -15.65
C ARG A 106 -23.43 1.14 -16.00
N VAL A 107 -22.26 0.76 -15.48
CA VAL A 107 -20.99 1.44 -15.74
C VAL A 107 -19.89 0.47 -16.17
N ARG A 108 -18.99 0.94 -17.04
CA ARG A 108 -17.73 0.22 -17.37
C ARG A 108 -16.57 0.93 -16.71
N PHE A 109 -15.68 0.17 -16.08
CA PHE A 109 -14.46 0.69 -15.49
C PHE A 109 -13.34 0.58 -16.52
N ARG A 110 -12.78 1.72 -16.93
CA ARG A 110 -11.55 1.78 -17.73
C ARG A 110 -10.39 2.05 -16.79
N VAL A 111 -9.43 1.14 -16.76
CA VAL A 111 -8.35 1.14 -15.79
C VAL A 111 -7.03 1.10 -16.52
N THR A 112 -6.19 2.09 -16.28
CA THR A 112 -4.83 2.14 -16.81
C THR A 112 -3.87 1.80 -15.68
N LEU A 113 -3.00 0.81 -15.92
CA LEU A 113 -1.96 0.49 -14.95
C LEU A 113 -0.89 1.58 -14.97
N GLU A 114 -0.51 2.04 -13.79
CA GLU A 114 0.67 2.89 -13.61
C GLU A 114 1.85 2.07 -13.09
N THR A 115 1.66 1.36 -11.98
CA THR A 115 2.66 0.45 -11.39
C THR A 115 2.00 -0.78 -10.79
N PHE A 116 2.75 -1.89 -10.75
CA PHE A 116 2.35 -3.12 -10.08
C PHE A 116 3.56 -3.74 -9.38
N HIS A 117 3.66 -3.55 -8.07
CA HIS A 117 4.77 -4.06 -7.27
C HIS A 117 4.30 -5.17 -6.34
N ALA A 118 4.63 -6.40 -6.69
CA ALA A 118 4.51 -7.56 -5.81
C ALA A 118 5.89 -8.01 -5.28
N LEU A 119 5.89 -9.06 -4.47
CA LEU A 119 7.13 -9.66 -3.99
C LEU A 119 7.86 -10.40 -5.11
N ASN A 120 9.13 -10.04 -5.33
CA ASN A 120 10.07 -10.90 -6.04
C ASN A 120 10.44 -12.12 -5.17
N ILE A 121 11.16 -13.08 -5.76
CA ILE A 121 11.48 -14.36 -5.08
C ILE A 121 12.39 -14.13 -3.88
N LYS A 122 13.33 -13.18 -3.96
CA LYS A 122 14.22 -12.84 -2.83
C LYS A 122 13.41 -12.29 -1.65
N SER A 123 12.57 -11.28 -1.87
CA SER A 123 11.73 -10.70 -0.82
C SER A 123 10.77 -11.72 -0.22
N ARG A 124 10.17 -12.60 -1.04
CA ARG A 124 9.31 -13.69 -0.55
C ARG A 124 10.07 -14.66 0.35
N LYS A 125 11.24 -15.14 -0.07
CA LYS A 125 12.05 -16.11 0.69
C LYS A 125 12.58 -15.53 2.02
N SER A 126 12.70 -14.21 2.12
CA SER A 126 13.17 -13.53 3.33
C SER A 126 12.05 -13.07 4.25
N ALA A 127 10.78 -13.33 3.91
CA ALA A 127 9.67 -12.93 4.75
C ALA A 127 9.70 -13.66 6.11
N PRO A 128 9.42 -12.97 7.24
CA PRO A 128 9.32 -13.62 8.54
C PRO A 128 8.26 -14.71 8.56
N LYS A 129 8.49 -15.76 9.36
CA LYS A 129 7.50 -16.81 9.59
C LYS A 129 6.20 -16.20 10.15
N GLY A 130 5.05 -16.74 9.71
CA GLY A 130 3.73 -16.30 10.16
C GLY A 130 3.12 -15.13 9.36
N THR A 131 3.79 -14.64 8.31
CA THR A 131 3.28 -13.56 7.46
C THR A 131 2.36 -14.03 6.33
N GLY A 132 2.25 -15.34 6.10
CA GLY A 132 1.40 -15.92 5.06
C GLY A 132 1.96 -15.81 3.63
N VAL A 133 3.24 -15.44 3.49
CA VAL A 133 3.99 -15.42 2.23
C VAL A 133 5.18 -16.37 2.25
#